data_AF-A0A7J3ZJH1-F1
#
_entry.id   AF-A0A7J3ZJH1-F1
#
_cell.length_a   1.000
_cell.length_b   1.000
_cell.length_c   1.000
_cell.angle_alpha   90.00
_cell.angle_beta   90.00
_cell.angle_gamma   90.00
#
_symmetry.space_group_name_H-M   'P 1'
#
loop_
_entity.id
_entity.type
_entity.pdbx_description
1 polymer ?
#
loop_
_entity_poly.entity_id
_entity_poly.type
_entity_poly.pdbx_seq_one_letter_code
_entity_poly.pdbx_strand_id
1 'polypeptide(L)'
;MGNYRPPLLGVVGKTNVGKTTFFSAATLATAEISNRPFTTIKPNLGVAYVRHKCPHVEFGMSGCNPRAGFCCNGVRFVRVELIDVRG
;
A
#
# COMPACT_ATOMS: atom_id res chain seq x y z
N MET A 1 9.04 18.34 9.95
CA MET A 1 8.08 17.30 9.48
C MET A 1 8.87 16.24 8.73
N GLY A 2 8.88 14.99 9.21
CA GLY A 2 9.80 13.95 8.70
C GLY A 2 9.45 13.45 7.30
N ASN A 3 10.46 13.25 6.46
CA ASN A 3 10.38 12.86 5.05
C ASN A 3 10.01 11.36 4.86
N TYR A 4 8.87 10.89 5.39
CA TYR A 4 8.44 9.52 5.14
C TYR A 4 7.89 9.40 3.71
N ARG A 5 8.67 8.79 2.82
CA ARG A 5 8.22 8.37 1.50
C ARG A 5 7.86 6.88 1.58
N PRO A 6 6.60 6.47 1.34
CA PRO A 6 6.24 5.07 1.32
C PRO A 6 7.03 4.35 0.20
N PRO A 7 7.47 3.11 0.43
CA PRO A 7 8.16 2.35 -0.60
C PRO A 7 7.19 2.01 -1.75
N LEU A 8 7.69 2.07 -2.98
CA LEU A 8 6.98 1.67 -4.20
C LEU A 8 7.35 0.22 -4.55
N LEU A 9 6.35 -0.63 -4.70
CA LEU A 9 6.48 -2.07 -4.97
C LEU A 9 5.86 -2.43 -6.32
N GLY A 10 6.64 -3.03 -7.20
CA GLY A 10 6.18 -3.47 -8.51
C GLY A 10 5.58 -4.88 -8.48
N VAL A 11 4.36 -5.03 -9.00
CA VAL A 11 3.77 -6.32 -9.30
C VAL A 11 4.07 -6.67 -10.75
N VAL A 12 4.83 -7.75 -10.96
CA VAL A 12 5.29 -8.21 -12.28
C VAL A 12 4.86 -9.66 -12.51
N GLY A 13 4.59 -10.02 -13.77
CA GLY A 13 4.18 -11.37 -14.14
C GLY A 13 3.62 -11.45 -15.56
N LYS A 14 3.50 -12.68 -16.10
CA LYS A 14 2.91 -12.95 -17.42
C LYS A 14 1.44 -12.48 -17.48
N THR A 15 0.92 -12.28 -18.69
CA THR A 15 -0.51 -12.01 -18.90
C THR A 15 -1.37 -13.19 -18.40
N ASN A 16 -2.57 -12.89 -17.87
CA ASN A 16 -3.57 -13.88 -17.42
C ASN A 16 -3.19 -14.80 -16.24
N VAL A 17 -2.14 -14.48 -15.47
CA VAL A 17 -1.77 -15.25 -14.25
C VAL A 17 -2.40 -14.71 -12.96
N GLY A 18 -3.39 -13.82 -13.07
CA GLY A 18 -4.07 -13.22 -11.91
C GLY A 18 -3.37 -11.98 -11.32
N LYS A 19 -2.42 -11.37 -12.03
CA LYS A 19 -1.70 -10.16 -11.61
C LYS A 19 -2.64 -8.99 -11.25
N THR A 20 -3.60 -8.69 -12.13
CA THR A 20 -4.60 -7.64 -11.90
C THR A 20 -5.52 -7.99 -10.73
N THR A 21 -5.89 -9.27 -10.59
CA THR A 21 -6.71 -9.75 -9.47
C THR A 21 -6.00 -9.54 -8.13
N PHE A 22 -4.71 -9.88 -8.06
CA PHE A 22 -3.88 -9.64 -6.88
C PHE A 22 -3.78 -8.14 -6.57
N PHE A 23 -3.49 -7.31 -7.57
CA PHE A 23 -3.38 -5.86 -7.39
C PHE A 23 -4.68 -5.25 -6.82
N SER A 24 -5.83 -5.62 -7.38
CA SER A 24 -7.14 -5.13 -6.90
C SER A 24 -7.43 -5.58 -5.47
N ALA A 25 -7.13 -6.84 -5.13
CA ALA A 25 -7.33 -7.38 -3.79
C ALA A 25 -6.39 -6.74 -2.75
N ALA A 26 -5.12 -6.54 -3.10
CA ALA A 26 -4.10 -5.98 -2.21
C ALA A 26 -4.32 -4.49 -1.91
N THR A 27 -4.91 -3.75 -2.85
CA THR A 27 -5.14 -2.30 -2.72
C THR A 27 -6.52 -1.95 -2.17
N LEU A 28 -7.38 -2.95 -1.89
CA LEU A 28 -8.77 -2.76 -1.45
C LEU A 28 -9.51 -1.68 -2.27
N ALA A 29 -9.22 -1.63 -3.57
CA ALA A 29 -9.65 -0.66 -4.58
C ALA A 29 -10.61 0.45 -4.13
N THR A 30 -10.13 1.35 -3.27
CA THR A 30 -10.56 2.74 -3.21
C THR A 30 -9.40 3.54 -3.76
N ALA A 31 -9.28 3.48 -5.09
CA ALA A 31 -8.26 4.15 -5.86
C ALA A 31 -8.35 5.66 -5.60
N GLU A 32 -7.43 6.22 -4.82
CA GLU A 32 -7.09 7.63 -5.00
C GLU A 32 -6.30 7.75 -6.30
N ILE A 33 -7.06 8.06 -7.35
CA ILE A 33 -6.57 8.35 -8.69
C ILE A 33 -5.73 9.62 -8.61
N SER A 34 -4.40 9.48 -8.64
CA SER A 34 -3.51 10.62 -8.83
C SER A 34 -3.63 11.13 -10.27
N ASN A 35 -4.20 12.32 -10.42
CA ASN A 35 -4.37 13.01 -11.70
C ASN A 35 -3.04 13.62 -12.16
N ARG A 36 -2.34 12.96 -13.10
CA ARG A 36 -1.35 13.64 -13.96
C ARG A 36 -1.47 13.21 -15.43
N PRO A 37 -1.52 14.16 -16.39
CA PRO A 37 -1.77 13.86 -17.80
C PRO A 37 -0.46 13.56 -18.57
N PHE A 38 -0.65 12.94 -19.73
CA PHE A 38 0.29 12.67 -20.83
C PHE A 38 0.87 11.24 -20.99
N THR A 39 0.01 10.44 -21.64
CA THR A 39 0.23 9.46 -22.74
C THR A 39 0.75 8.03 -22.48
N THR A 40 0.01 7.13 -23.16
CA THR A 40 0.28 5.75 -23.61
C THR A 40 0.47 4.66 -22.55
N ILE A 41 -0.66 4.12 -22.08
CA ILE A 41 -0.82 2.98 -21.15
C ILE A 41 -0.24 3.23 -19.75
N LYS A 42 -1.05 3.86 -18.88
CA LYS A 42 -0.69 4.08 -17.47
C LYS A 42 -0.61 2.75 -16.71
N PRO A 43 0.48 2.49 -15.95
CA PRO A 43 0.50 1.41 -14.98
C PRO A 43 -0.48 1.73 -13.84
N ASN A 44 -1.14 0.71 -13.29
CA ASN A 44 -2.10 0.94 -12.20
C ASN A 44 -1.31 1.21 -10.90
N LEU A 45 -1.48 2.38 -10.30
CA LEU A 45 -0.90 2.72 -9.00
C LEU A 45 -1.98 2.59 -7.92
N GLY A 46 -1.64 1.99 -6.78
CA GLY A 46 -2.56 1.84 -5.66
C GLY A 46 -1.84 1.84 -4.33
N VAL A 47 -2.60 2.01 -3.25
CA VAL A 47 -2.09 1.98 -1.89
C VAL A 47 -2.43 0.64 -1.25
N ALA A 48 -1.48 0.02 -0.59
CA ALA A 48 -1.69 -1.20 0.20
C ALA A 48 -1.07 -1.06 1.59
N TYR A 49 -1.28 -2.09 2.41
CA TYR A 49 -0.81 -2.11 3.78
C TYR A 49 -0.09 -3.40 4.14
N VAL A 50 1.10 -3.27 4.72
CA VAL A 50 1.79 -4.38 5.37
C VAL A 50 1.33 -4.44 6.82
N ARG A 51 0.91 -5.63 7.25
CA ARG A 51 0.47 -5.89 8.63
C ARG A 51 1.67 -6.34 9.46
N HIS A 52 1.87 -5.69 10.60
CA HIS A 52 2.85 -6.08 11.61
C HIS A 52 2.28 -5.87 13.01
N LYS A 53 2.80 -6.55 14.03
CA LYS A 53 2.45 -6.25 15.43
C LYS A 53 2.79 -4.79 15.73
N CYS A 54 1.86 -4.04 16.31
CA CYS A 54 2.15 -2.64 16.62
C CYS A 54 3.08 -2.55 17.84
N PRO A 55 4.17 -1.76 17.78
CA PRO A 55 5.13 -1.68 18.88
C PRO A 55 4.51 -1.26 20.21
N HIS A 56 3.41 -0.49 20.20
CA HIS A 56 2.75 -0.07 21.44
C HIS A 56 2.28 -1.25 22.31
N VAL A 57 1.96 -2.39 21.68
CA VAL A 57 1.59 -3.63 22.38
C VAL A 57 2.80 -4.22 23.09
N GLU A 58 3.98 -4.15 22.47
CA GLU A 58 5.23 -4.66 23.04
C GLU A 58 5.74 -3.77 24.18
N PHE A 59 5.51 -2.47 24.07
CA PHE A 59 5.84 -1.49 25.11
C PHE A 59 4.78 -1.35 26.20
N GLY A 60 3.69 -2.13 26.17
CA GLY A 60 2.62 -2.07 27.19
C GLY A 60 1.86 -0.74 27.23
N MET A 61 1.83 0.01 26.13
CA MET A 61 1.11 1.28 26.05
C MET A 61 -0.38 1.05 25.71
N SER A 62 -1.26 1.93 26.20
CA SER A 62 -2.70 1.84 25.93
C SER A 62 -3.11 2.17 24.49
N GLY A 63 -2.24 2.84 23.73
CA GLY A 63 -2.52 3.20 22.34
C GLY A 63 -1.30 3.75 21.60
N CYS A 64 -1.50 4.09 20.33
CA CYS A 64 -0.47 4.70 19.50
C CYS A 64 -1.06 5.72 18.52
N ASN A 65 -0.27 6.74 18.17
CA ASN A 65 -0.61 7.71 17.13
C ASN A 65 0.37 7.59 15.94
N PRO A 66 0.06 6.74 14.95
CA PRO A 66 0.90 6.51 13.77
C PRO A 66 1.03 7.76 12.89
N ARG A 67 2.26 8.17 12.54
CA ARG A 67 2.48 9.25 11.54
C ARG A 67 2.00 8.87 10.12
N ALA A 68 2.06 7.58 9.79
CA ALA A 68 1.62 7.02 8.50
C ALA A 68 0.95 5.66 8.71
N GLY A 69 -0.10 5.39 7.93
CA GLY A 69 -0.96 4.23 8.08
C GLY A 69 -1.84 4.33 9.33
N PHE A 70 -2.27 3.19 9.86
CA PHE A 70 -3.12 3.15 11.05
C PHE A 70 -2.82 1.92 11.91
N CYS A 71 -3.28 1.95 13.16
CA CYS A 71 -3.25 0.79 14.04
C CYS A 71 -4.67 0.37 14.36
N CYS A 72 -4.97 -0.92 14.24
CA CYS A 72 -6.26 -1.48 14.60
C CYS A 72 -6.02 -2.72 15.46
N ASN A 73 -6.56 -2.72 16.68
CA ASN A 73 -6.49 -3.86 17.62
C ASN A 73 -5.08 -4.45 17.81
N GLY A 74 -4.08 -3.58 18.04
CA GLY A 74 -2.69 -4.03 18.22
C GLY A 74 -1.95 -4.40 16.93
N VAL A 75 -2.59 -4.31 15.76
CA VAL A 75 -1.98 -4.56 14.45
C VAL A 75 -1.71 -3.23 13.74
N ARG A 76 -0.46 -3.02 13.35
CA ARG A 76 -0.02 -1.88 12.56
C ARG A 76 -0.17 -2.17 11.07
N PHE A 77 -0.85 -1.26 10.38
CA PHE A 77 -0.99 -1.24 8.93
C PHE A 77 -0.03 -0.19 8.38
N VAL A 78 1.13 -0.62 7.90
CA VAL A 78 2.15 0.26 7.32
C VAL A 78 1.83 0.48 5.85
N ARG A 79 1.61 1.74 5.46
CA ARG A 79 1.28 2.13 4.09
C ARG A 79 2.43 1.84 3.14
N VAL A 80 2.13 1.20 2.01
CA VAL A 80 3.04 1.00 0.87
C VAL A 80 2.34 1.38 -0.43
N GLU A 81 3.09 1.73 -1.45
CA GLU A 81 2.57 1.99 -2.79
C GLU A 81 2.82 0.77 -3.67
N LEU A 82 1.81 0.34 -4.43
CA LEU A 82 1.88 -0.76 -5.37
C LEU A 82 1.73 -0.22 -6.79
N ILE A 83 2.53 -0.73 -7.71
CA ILE A 83 2.40 -0.46 -9.14
C ILE A 83 2.21 -1.78 -9.90
N ASP A 84 1.12 -1.88 -10.65
CA ASP A 84 0.88 -2.96 -11.58
C ASP A 84 1.63 -2.69 -12.89
N VAL A 85 2.76 -3.36 -13.07
CA VAL A 85 3.55 -3.25 -14.28
C VAL A 85 2.90 -4.13 -15.34
N ARG A 86 2.47 -3.54 -16.46
CA ARG A 86 2.11 -4.36 -17.62
C ARG A 86 3.39 -4.97 -18.18
N GLY A 87 3.33 -6.28 -18.41
CA GLY A 87 4.27 -6.95 -19.31
C GLY A 87 3.89 -6.69 -20.76
#